data_AF-A0A6C1BRQ4-F1
#
_entry.id   AF-A0A6C1BRQ4-F1
#
_cell.length_a   1.000
_cell.length_b   1.000
_cell.length_c   1.000
_cell.angle_alpha   90.00
_cell.angle_beta   90.00
_cell.angle_gamma   90.00
#
_symmetry.space_group_name_H-M   'P 1'
#
loop_
_entity.id
_entity.type
_entity.pdbx_description
1 polymer ?
#
loop_
_entity_poly.entity_id
_entity_poly.type
_entity_poly.pdbx_seq_one_letter_code
_entity_poly.pdbx_strand_id
1 'polypeptide(L)'
;MKCPRCVDVELLEVNKYGVLVDVCPVCGGIWLDKGELSKIIQAIQRAESALDEELRGITREHPEIYRRYEEYKHKKKKKSIFGEIFDIFD
;
A
#
# COMPACT_ATOMS: atom_id res chain seq x y z
N MET A 1 -14.13 -7.91 16.13
CA MET A 1 -13.40 -7.53 17.38
C MET A 1 -13.73 -6.09 17.77
N LYS A 2 -13.57 -5.67 19.04
CA LYS A 2 -13.84 -4.27 19.44
C LYS A 2 -12.62 -3.38 19.22
N CYS A 3 -12.85 -2.13 18.78
CA CYS A 3 -11.81 -1.13 18.72
C CYS A 3 -11.35 -0.79 20.16
N PRO A 4 -10.04 -0.81 20.48
CA PRO A 4 -9.59 -0.44 21.81
C PRO A 4 -9.43 1.07 22.01
N ARG A 5 -9.61 1.87 20.95
CA ARG A 5 -9.66 3.34 21.03
C ARG A 5 -11.09 3.85 21.20
N CYS A 6 -12.06 3.23 20.54
CA CYS A 6 -13.46 3.66 20.58
C CYS A 6 -14.28 2.75 21.48
N VAL A 7 -15.06 3.34 22.39
CA VAL A 7 -15.91 2.57 23.32
C VAL A 7 -17.06 1.93 22.55
N ASP A 8 -17.23 0.61 22.73
CA ASP A 8 -18.33 -0.20 22.16
C ASP A 8 -18.49 -0.14 20.63
N VAL A 9 -17.39 0.10 19.91
CA VAL A 9 -17.37 0.04 18.44
C VAL A 9 -16.80 -1.29 17.96
N GLU A 10 -17.55 -1.99 17.11
CA GLU A 10 -17.06 -3.17 16.40
C GLU A 10 -16.22 -2.76 15.19
N LEU A 11 -15.10 -3.47 15.02
CA LEU A 11 -14.26 -3.38 13.83
C LEU A 11 -14.94 -4.12 12.68
N LEU A 12 -14.83 -3.54 11.48
CA LEU A 12 -15.38 -4.08 10.25
C LEU A 12 -14.26 -4.71 9.44
N GLU A 13 -14.48 -5.94 8.98
CA GLU A 13 -13.54 -6.61 8.09
C GLU A 13 -13.62 -6.03 6.67
N VAL A 14 -12.48 -5.63 6.12
CA VAL A 14 -12.36 -5.01 4.79
C VAL A 14 -11.22 -5.69 4.03
N ASN A 15 -11.39 -5.95 2.73
CA ASN A 15 -10.30 -6.44 1.88
C ASN A 15 -9.46 -5.28 1.36
N LYS A 16 -8.18 -5.23 1.74
CA LYS A 16 -7.17 -4.30 1.19
C LYS A 16 -6.00 -5.09 0.60
N TYR A 17 -5.67 -4.86 -0.68
CA TYR A 17 -4.57 -5.52 -1.39
C TYR A 17 -4.61 -7.07 -1.32
N GLY A 18 -5.82 -7.65 -1.28
CA GLY A 18 -5.98 -9.10 -1.16
C GLY A 18 -5.77 -9.65 0.25
N VAL A 19 -5.72 -8.78 1.26
CA VAL A 19 -5.61 -9.13 2.69
C VAL A 19 -6.83 -8.60 3.42
N LEU A 20 -7.46 -9.44 4.25
CA LEU A 20 -8.57 -9.01 5.12
C LEU A 20 -7.97 -8.24 6.30
N VAL A 21 -8.48 -7.05 6.56
CA VAL A 21 -8.01 -6.17 7.64
C VAL A 21 -9.21 -5.63 8.41
N ASP A 22 -9.04 -5.43 9.71
CA ASP A 22 -10.11 -4.93 10.56
C ASP A 22 -10.02 -3.40 10.70
N VAL A 23 -11.08 -2.68 10.31
CA VAL A 23 -11.12 -1.21 10.29
C VAL A 23 -12.17 -0.68 11.24
N CYS A 24 -11.80 0.30 12.07
CA CYS A 24 -12.76 1.02 12.90
C CYS A 24 -13.49 2.08 12.06
N PRO A 25 -14.83 2.01 11.94
CA PRO A 25 -15.60 2.99 11.14
C PRO A 25 -15.64 4.38 11.79
N VAL A 26 -15.27 4.50 13.08
CA VAL A 26 -15.34 5.76 13.83
C VAL A 26 -14.02 6.52 13.82
N CYS A 27 -12.90 5.85 14.10
CA CYS A 27 -11.60 6.51 14.18
C CYS A 27 -10.65 6.19 13.03
N GLY A 28 -11.07 5.38 12.05
CA GLY A 28 -10.24 4.93 10.93
C GLY A 28 -9.09 3.99 11.33
N GLY A 29 -9.01 3.56 12.58
CA GLY A 29 -7.92 2.70 13.06
C GLY A 29 -7.95 1.34 12.40
N ILE A 30 -6.79 0.89 11.90
CA ILE A 30 -6.64 -0.39 11.20
C ILE A 30 -5.88 -1.39 12.08
N TRP A 31 -6.40 -2.60 12.13
CA TRP A 31 -5.92 -3.72 12.92
C TRP A 31 -5.49 -4.85 11.99
N LEU A 32 -4.25 -5.31 12.19
CA LEU A 32 -3.60 -6.32 11.37
C LEU A 32 -3.14 -7.47 12.26
N ASP A 33 -3.37 -8.70 11.80
CA ASP A 33 -2.82 -9.88 12.43
C ASP A 33 -1.33 -10.07 12.12
N LYS A 34 -0.70 -10.96 12.88
CA LYS A 34 0.70 -11.32 12.68
C LYS A 34 0.92 -11.83 11.25
N GLY A 35 1.75 -11.11 10.50
CA GLY A 35 2.14 -11.47 9.14
C GLY A 35 1.24 -10.89 8.04
N GLU A 36 0.12 -10.24 8.37
CA GLU A 36 -0.71 -9.56 7.38
C GLU A 36 -0.04 -8.34 6.78
N LEU A 37 0.62 -7.53 7.62
CA LEU A 37 1.44 -6.41 7.16
C LEU A 37 2.48 -6.88 6.12
N SER A 38 3.13 -8.02 6.36
CA SER A 38 4.10 -8.59 5.43
C SER A 38 3.46 -9.03 4.11
N LYS A 39 2.23 -9.55 4.13
CA LYS A 39 1.48 -9.90 2.91
C LYS A 39 1.12 -8.65 2.10
N ILE A 40 0.65 -7.58 2.77
CA ILE A 40 0.32 -6.30 2.12
C ILE A 40 1.56 -5.72 1.45
N ILE A 41 2.70 -5.65 2.17
CA ILE A 41 3.97 -5.15 1.61
C ILE A 41 4.39 -5.98 0.38
N GLN A 42 4.31 -7.30 0.45
CA GLN A 42 4.65 -8.16 -0.68
C GLN A 42 3.71 -7.97 -1.87
N ALA A 43 2.41 -7.79 -1.63
CA ALA A 43 1.43 -7.53 -2.67
C ALA A 43 1.73 -6.22 -3.41
N ILE A 44 2.05 -5.16 -2.66
CA ILE A 44 2.44 -3.86 -3.22
C ILE A 44 3.72 -3.98 -4.05
N GLN A 45 4.76 -4.62 -3.51
CA GLN A 45 6.02 -4.81 -4.22
C GLN A 45 5.85 -5.59 -5.53
N ARG A 46 4.97 -6.59 -5.54
CA ARG A 46 4.64 -7.34 -6.77
C ARG A 46 3.91 -6.46 -7.78
N ALA A 47 2.96 -5.64 -7.34
CA ALA A 47 2.25 -4.71 -8.21
C ALA A 47 3.20 -3.68 -8.83
N GLU A 48 4.11 -3.10 -8.03
CA GLU A 48 5.14 -2.17 -8.53
C GLU A 48 6.08 -2.86 -9.53
N SER A 49 6.49 -4.08 -9.25
CA SER A 49 7.38 -4.84 -10.15
C SER A 49 6.69 -5.20 -11.48
N ALA A 50 5.40 -5.54 -11.44
CA ALA A 50 4.61 -5.81 -12.64
C ALA A 50 4.46 -4.55 -13.51
N LEU A 51 4.19 -3.40 -12.88
CA LEU A 51 4.13 -2.11 -13.56
C LEU A 51 5.48 -1.72 -14.19
N ASP A 52 6.59 -1.94 -13.47
CA ASP A 52 7.94 -1.71 -14.00
C ASP A 52 8.18 -2.54 -15.28
N GLU A 53 7.78 -3.81 -15.28
CA GLU A 53 7.95 -4.71 -16.42
C GLU A 53 7.08 -4.30 -17.62
N GLU A 54 5.84 -3.91 -17.38
CA GLU A 54 4.95 -3.39 -18.43
C GLU A 54 5.52 -2.11 -19.06
N LEU A 55 6.04 -1.19 -18.23
CA LEU A 55 6.66 0.03 -18.72
C LEU A 55 7.91 -0.25 -19.58
N ARG A 56 8.71 -1.27 -19.26
CA ARG A 56 9.88 -1.62 -20.09
C ARG A 56 9.49 -1.86 -21.55
N GLY A 57 8.33 -2.46 -21.81
CA GLY A 57 7.80 -2.62 -23.16
C GLY A 57 7.60 -1.30 -23.90
N ILE A 58 7.00 -0.30 -23.24
CA ILE A 58 6.71 1.03 -23.80
C ILE A 58 8.00 1.84 -24.05
N THR A 59 9.00 1.66 -23.19
CA THR A 59 10.19 2.53 -23.17
C THR A 59 11.17 2.30 -24.30
N ARG A 60 11.03 1.18 -25.03
CA ARG A 60 11.77 0.94 -26.27
C ARG A 60 11.48 2.00 -27.33
N GLU A 61 10.25 2.52 -27.36
CA GLU A 61 9.80 3.54 -28.30
C GLU A 61 9.87 4.95 -27.70
N HIS A 62 9.75 5.07 -26.38
CA HIS A 62 9.73 6.36 -25.66
C HIS A 62 10.61 6.37 -24.39
N PRO A 63 11.93 6.56 -24.50
CA PRO A 63 12.88 6.54 -23.38
C PRO A 63 12.62 7.63 -22.32
N GLU A 64 11.99 8.74 -22.71
CA GLU A 64 11.61 9.86 -21.84
C GLU A 64 10.55 9.45 -20.80
N ILE A 65 9.67 8.50 -21.13
CA ILE A 65 8.64 7.99 -20.23
C ILE A 65 9.29 7.23 -19.08
N TYR A 66 10.28 6.37 -19.38
CA TYR A 66 11.01 5.63 -18.34
C TYR A 66 11.70 6.58 -17.37
N ARG A 67 12.38 7.60 -17.91
CA ARG A 67 13.17 8.54 -17.11
C ARG A 67 12.28 9.33 -16.15
N ARG A 68 11.11 9.77 -16.62
CA ARG A 68 10.11 10.45 -15.78
C ARG A 68 9.53 9.53 -14.72
N TYR A 69 9.31 8.26 -15.05
CA TYR A 69 8.82 7.25 -14.11
C TYR A 69 9.85 6.92 -13.02
N GLU A 70 11.12 6.70 -13.37
CA GLU A 70 12.21 6.51 -12.40
C GLU A 70 12.37 7.73 -11.47
N GLU A 71 12.28 8.95 -12.01
CA GLU A 71 12.32 10.17 -11.22
C GLU A 71 11.16 10.22 -10.21
N TYR A 72 9.94 9.89 -10.63
CA TYR A 72 8.78 9.78 -9.74
C TYR A 72 9.01 8.75 -8.64
N LYS A 73 9.50 7.56 -8.99
CA LYS A 73 9.78 6.46 -8.05
C LYS A 73 10.85 6.84 -7.03
N HIS A 74 11.90 7.54 -7.44
CA HIS A 74 12.94 8.05 -6.54
C HIS A 74 12.41 9.13 -5.58
N LYS A 75 11.54 10.03 -6.05
CA LYS A 75 10.88 11.01 -5.19
C LYS A 75 9.95 10.33 -4.17
N LYS A 76 9.26 9.28 -4.58
CA LYS A 76 8.38 8.46 -3.72
C LYS A 76 9.19 7.77 -2.62
N LYS A 77 10.23 7.00 -2.97
CA LYS A 77 11.15 6.34 -1.99
C LYS A 77 11.85 7.29 -1.01
N LYS A 78 12.07 8.55 -1.37
CA LYS A 78 12.63 9.57 -0.45
C LYS A 78 11.63 10.00 0.63
N LYS A 79 10.32 9.87 0.39
CA LYS A 79 9.33 9.88 1.46
C LYS A 79 9.44 8.50 2.11
N SER A 80 9.86 8.48 3.37
CA SER A 80 10.16 7.24 4.12
C SER A 80 9.13 6.15 3.85
N ILE A 81 9.57 4.91 3.63
CA ILE A 81 8.70 3.72 3.43
C ILE A 81 7.62 3.59 4.50
N PHE A 82 7.86 4.11 5.71
CA PHE A 82 6.86 4.20 6.77
C PHE A 82 5.70 5.13 6.40
N GLY A 83 5.99 6.29 5.80
CA GLY A 83 4.98 7.25 5.35
C GLY A 83 4.08 6.67 4.25
N GLU A 84 4.63 5.91 3.31
CA GLU A 84 3.81 5.25 2.28
C GLU A 84 2.88 4.19 2.87
N ILE A 85 3.34 3.45 3.88
CA ILE A 85 2.50 2.51 4.63
C ILE A 85 1.40 3.27 5.38
N PHE A 86 1.72 4.42 5.99
CA PHE A 86 0.71 5.26 6.64
C PHE A 86 -0.31 5.84 5.65
N ASP A 87 0.10 6.31 4.46
CA ASP A 87 -0.81 6.80 3.42
C ASP A 87 -1.78 5.72 2.88
N ILE A 88 -1.43 4.44 3.04
CA ILE A 88 -2.31 3.30 2.68
C ILE A 88 -3.39 3.05 3.76
N PHE A 89 -3.09 3.46 4.98
CA PHE A 89 -3.88 3.19 6.19
C PHE A 89 -4.59 4.42 6.75
N ASP A 90 -4.29 5.62 6.25
CA ASP A 90 -5.06 6.86 6.37
C ASP A 90 -6.25 6.87 5.37
#